data_AF-A0A1S9J294-F1
#
_entry.id   AF-A0A1S9J294-F1
#
_cell.length_a   1.000
_cell.length_b   1.000
_cell.length_c   1.000
_cell.angle_alpha   90.00
_cell.angle_beta   90.00
_cell.angle_gamma   90.00
#
_symmetry.space_group_name_H-M   'P 1'
#
loop_
_entity.id
_entity.type
_entity.pdbx_description
1 polymer ?
#
loop_
_entity_poly.entity_id
_entity_poly.type
_entity_poly.pdbx_seq_one_letter_code
_entity_poly.pdbx_strand_id
1 'polypeptide(L)'
;MSGLSLVGLNLSSVNFSGAVLDDTDLRMSDLSQAVLENCSFKNSILNECNFCYANLSNCIIRALFENSNFSNSNLKNASFKGSSYIQYPPILN
;
A
#
# COMPACT_ATOMS: atom_id res chain seq x y z
N MET A 1 7.50 11.83 -1.58
CA MET A 1 8.03 11.10 -2.75
C MET A 1 6.94 10.93 -3.82
N SER A 2 6.16 11.97 -4.12
CA SER A 2 5.01 11.86 -5.02
C SER A 2 5.46 11.66 -6.48
N GLY A 3 4.68 10.91 -7.26
CA GLY A 3 4.90 10.71 -8.70
C GLY A 3 6.05 9.78 -9.08
N LEU A 4 6.74 9.17 -8.11
CA LEU A 4 7.87 8.26 -8.38
C LEU A 4 7.39 6.85 -8.74
N SER A 5 8.16 6.19 -9.62
CA SER A 5 8.11 4.74 -9.77
C SER A 5 9.06 4.09 -8.77
N LEU A 6 8.50 3.24 -7.92
CA LEU A 6 9.19 2.48 -6.88
C LEU A 6 8.97 0.97 -7.08
N VAL A 7 8.58 0.57 -8.29
CA VAL A 7 8.16 -0.79 -8.64
C VAL A 7 9.23 -1.83 -8.28
N GLY A 8 8.81 -2.88 -7.58
CA GLY A 8 9.64 -4.03 -7.25
C GLY A 8 10.76 -3.76 -6.24
N LEU A 9 10.81 -2.57 -5.63
CA LEU A 9 11.85 -2.24 -4.67
C LEU A 9 11.64 -2.98 -3.34
N ASN A 10 12.76 -3.34 -2.71
CA ASN A 10 12.75 -3.72 -1.30
C ASN A 10 12.77 -2.45 -0.44
N LEU A 11 11.62 -2.16 0.17
CA LEU A 11 11.37 -1.05 1.08
C LEU A 11 10.99 -1.59 2.48
N SER A 12 11.33 -2.85 2.77
CA SER A 12 11.02 -3.48 4.04
C SER A 12 11.71 -2.74 5.20
N SER A 13 11.00 -2.63 6.31
CA SER A 13 11.45 -1.95 7.54
C SER A 13 11.82 -0.47 7.39
N VAL A 14 11.58 0.15 6.23
CA VAL A 14 11.86 1.58 6.02
C VAL A 14 10.85 2.42 6.79
N ASN A 15 11.34 3.53 7.36
CA ASN A 15 10.48 4.51 8.02
C ASN A 15 10.04 5.60 7.03
N PHE A 16 8.75 5.58 6.72
CA PHE A 16 8.05 6.56 5.89
C PHE A 16 7.02 7.36 6.69
N SER A 17 7.04 7.36 8.03
CA SER A 17 6.03 8.04 8.87
C SER A 17 5.75 9.47 8.38
N GLY A 18 4.48 9.76 8.11
CA GLY A 18 4.01 11.04 7.59
C GLY A 18 4.31 11.34 6.12
N ALA A 19 4.82 10.38 5.34
CA ALA A 19 5.19 10.61 3.95
C ALA A 19 3.96 10.82 3.03
N VAL A 20 4.15 11.70 2.05
CA VAL A 20 3.25 11.84 0.91
C VAL A 20 3.76 10.95 -0.23
N LEU A 21 3.06 9.84 -0.46
CA LEU A 21 3.27 8.82 -1.48
C LEU A 21 2.15 8.87 -2.55
N ASP A 22 1.50 10.02 -2.68
CA ASP A 22 0.46 10.25 -3.69
C ASP A 22 1.04 10.10 -5.11
N ASP A 23 0.21 9.58 -6.01
CA ASP A 23 0.53 9.36 -7.44
C ASP A 23 1.77 8.48 -7.68
N THR A 24 2.15 7.63 -6.72
CA THR A 24 3.29 6.71 -6.84
C THR A 24 2.89 5.36 -7.41
N ASP A 25 3.81 4.75 -8.15
CA ASP A 25 3.69 3.35 -8.58
C ASP A 25 4.60 2.47 -7.72
N LEU A 26 3.99 1.73 -6.79
CA LEU A 26 4.66 0.85 -5.83
C LEU A 26 4.47 -0.62 -6.19
N ARG A 27 3.92 -0.97 -7.36
CA ARG A 27 3.60 -2.36 -7.71
C ARG A 27 4.73 -3.33 -7.38
N MET A 28 4.37 -4.50 -6.84
CA MET A 28 5.32 -5.58 -6.51
C MET A 28 6.39 -5.23 -5.47
N SER A 29 6.29 -4.08 -4.78
CA SER A 29 7.29 -3.69 -3.79
C SER A 29 7.11 -4.44 -2.48
N ASP A 30 8.23 -4.69 -1.79
CA ASP A 30 8.20 -5.21 -0.43
C ASP A 30 8.21 -4.05 0.57
N LEU A 31 7.08 -3.82 1.23
CA LEU A 31 6.87 -2.85 2.30
C LEU A 31 6.66 -3.56 3.65
N SER A 32 7.08 -4.82 3.77
CA SER A 32 6.91 -5.57 5.01
C SER A 32 7.64 -4.89 6.17
N GLN A 33 7.02 -4.87 7.35
CA GLN A 33 7.53 -4.21 8.56
C GLN A 33 7.80 -2.70 8.43
N ALA A 34 7.41 -2.06 7.31
CA ALA A 34 7.62 -0.63 7.12
C ALA A 34 6.77 0.20 8.10
N VAL A 35 7.31 1.35 8.52
CA VAL A 35 6.58 2.33 9.33
C VAL A 35 5.95 3.35 8.38
N LEU A 36 4.66 3.21 8.12
CA LEU A 36 3.87 4.01 7.18
C LEU A 36 2.81 4.86 7.90
N GLU A 37 2.87 5.02 9.22
CA GLU A 37 1.84 5.75 9.96
C GLU A 37 1.65 7.17 9.42
N ASN A 38 0.39 7.64 9.40
CA ASN A 38 0.02 8.96 8.90
C ASN A 38 0.40 9.25 7.42
N CYS A 39 0.63 8.23 6.59
CA CYS A 39 0.95 8.41 5.17
C CYS A 39 -0.28 8.71 4.30
N SER A 40 -0.03 9.28 3.12
CA SER A 40 -1.02 9.44 2.04
C SER A 40 -0.60 8.65 0.80
N PHE A 41 -1.52 7.84 0.28
CA PHE A 41 -1.40 7.03 -0.94
C PHE A 41 -2.54 7.33 -1.91
N LYS A 42 -2.79 8.61 -2.19
CA LYS A 42 -3.87 8.99 -3.12
C LYS A 42 -3.41 8.76 -4.55
N ASN A 43 -4.25 8.10 -5.34
CA ASN A 43 -4.00 7.73 -6.73
C ASN A 43 -2.78 6.81 -6.93
N SER A 44 -2.27 6.19 -5.87
CA SER A 44 -1.12 5.29 -5.98
C SER A 44 -1.55 3.93 -6.54
N ILE A 45 -0.59 3.21 -7.12
CA ILE A 45 -0.77 1.82 -7.54
C ILE A 45 0.04 0.93 -6.61
N LEU A 46 -0.65 0.13 -5.81
CA LEU A 46 -0.07 -0.74 -4.78
C LEU A 46 -0.25 -2.23 -5.14
N ASN A 47 -0.67 -2.58 -6.36
CA ASN A 47 -0.95 -3.97 -6.71
C ASN A 47 0.25 -4.87 -6.43
N GLU A 48 0.00 -6.06 -5.89
CA GLU A 48 1.00 -7.08 -5.56
C GLU A 48 2.06 -6.62 -4.52
N CYS A 49 1.79 -5.56 -3.75
CA CYS A 49 2.67 -5.14 -2.66
C CYS A 49 2.61 -6.10 -1.47
N ASN A 50 3.74 -6.23 -0.77
CA ASN A 50 3.79 -6.89 0.54
C ASN A 50 3.79 -5.86 1.67
N PHE A 51 2.71 -5.72 2.41
CA PHE A 51 2.60 -4.89 3.62
C PHE A 51 2.59 -5.73 4.91
N CYS A 52 3.08 -6.97 4.87
CA CYS A 52 3.04 -7.86 6.04
C CYS A 52 3.74 -7.21 7.24
N TYR A 53 3.07 -7.16 8.41
CA TYR A 53 3.55 -6.48 9.63
C TYR A 53 3.81 -4.96 9.52
N ALA A 54 3.42 -4.29 8.42
CA ALA A 54 3.61 -2.85 8.30
C ALA A 54 2.68 -2.05 9.23
N ASN A 55 3.11 -0.88 9.68
CA ASN A 55 2.25 0.06 10.41
C ASN A 55 1.66 1.11 9.46
N LEU A 56 0.39 0.95 9.09
CA LEU A 56 -0.35 1.85 8.20
C LEU A 56 -1.40 2.67 8.98
N SER A 57 -1.24 2.83 10.29
CA SER A 57 -2.23 3.52 11.11
C SER A 57 -2.41 4.98 10.68
N ASN A 58 -3.65 5.46 10.71
CA ASN A 58 -4.07 6.79 10.27
C ASN A 58 -3.73 7.13 8.80
N CYS A 59 -3.45 6.15 7.94
CA CYS A 59 -3.18 6.42 6.52
C CYS A 59 -4.43 6.81 5.75
N ILE A 60 -4.24 7.60 4.68
CA ILE A 60 -5.23 7.76 3.62
C ILE A 60 -4.81 6.89 2.44
N ILE A 61 -5.58 5.84 2.17
CA ILE A 61 -5.35 4.90 1.08
C ILE A 61 -6.48 5.07 0.08
N ARG A 62 -6.20 5.78 -1.01
CA ARG A 62 -7.08 5.90 -2.17
C ARG A 62 -6.33 5.40 -3.39
N ALA A 63 -6.16 4.09 -3.46
CA ALA A 63 -5.24 3.41 -4.36
C ALA A 63 -5.87 2.15 -4.98
N LEU A 64 -5.19 1.61 -5.98
CA LEU A 64 -5.37 0.22 -6.41
C LEU A 64 -4.46 -0.66 -5.55
N PHE A 65 -4.95 -1.79 -5.03
CA PHE A 65 -4.15 -2.71 -4.20
C PHE A 65 -4.49 -4.18 -4.45
N GLU A 66 -4.84 -4.53 -5.68
CA GLU A 66 -5.13 -5.92 -6.06
C GLU A 66 -3.96 -6.84 -5.69
N ASN A 67 -4.28 -8.00 -5.11
CA ASN A 67 -3.29 -9.00 -4.67
C ASN A 67 -2.25 -8.50 -3.65
N SER A 68 -2.48 -7.36 -2.99
CA SER A 68 -1.59 -6.88 -1.92
C SER A 68 -1.77 -7.68 -0.64
N ASN A 69 -0.66 -7.97 0.05
CA ASN A 69 -0.68 -8.67 1.33
C ASN A 69 -0.67 -7.70 2.50
N PHE A 70 -1.77 -7.57 3.22
CA PHE A 70 -1.88 -6.76 4.45
C PHE A 70 -1.87 -7.59 5.75
N SER A 71 -1.49 -8.88 5.67
CA SER A 71 -1.46 -9.78 6.83
C SER A 71 -0.68 -9.18 8.00
N ASN A 72 -1.26 -9.20 9.21
CA ASN A 72 -0.65 -8.67 10.42
C ASN A 72 -0.29 -7.16 10.39
N SER A 73 -0.71 -6.41 9.38
CA SER A 73 -0.49 -4.97 9.33
C SER A 73 -1.38 -4.23 10.34
N ASN A 74 -0.88 -3.12 10.88
CA ASN A 74 -1.67 -2.23 11.71
C ASN A 74 -2.43 -1.23 10.82
N LEU A 75 -3.74 -1.42 10.68
CA LEU A 75 -4.64 -0.57 9.90
C LEU A 75 -5.54 0.34 10.77
N LYS A 76 -5.19 0.55 12.04
CA LYS A 76 -5.99 1.38 12.95
C LYS A 76 -6.21 2.78 12.34
N ASN A 77 -7.47 3.18 12.20
CA ASN A 77 -7.90 4.45 11.61
C ASN A 77 -7.47 4.68 10.14
N ALA A 78 -6.96 3.67 9.43
CA ALA A 78 -6.66 3.80 8.02
C ALA A 78 -7.97 3.97 7.22
N SER A 79 -8.00 4.91 6.29
CA SER A 79 -9.13 5.13 5.40
C SER A 79 -8.87 4.52 4.04
N PHE A 80 -9.75 3.62 3.61
CA PHE A 80 -9.72 3.02 2.26
C PHE A 80 -10.77 3.63 1.31
N LYS A 81 -11.37 4.77 1.69
CA LYS A 81 -12.49 5.36 0.94
C LYS A 81 -12.05 5.76 -0.48
N GLY A 82 -12.78 5.26 -1.47
CA GLY A 82 -12.50 5.53 -2.88
C GLY A 82 -11.34 4.70 -3.45
N SER A 83 -10.84 3.73 -2.70
CA SER A 83 -9.98 2.70 -3.28
C SER A 83 -10.81 1.68 -4.07
N SER A 84 -10.20 1.08 -5.08
CA SER A 84 -10.82 0.02 -5.88
C SER A 84 -10.06 -1.29 -5.65
N TYR A 85 -10.82 -2.33 -5.31
CA TYR A 85 -10.35 -3.71 -5.29
C TYR A 85 -11.08 -4.45 -6.40
N ILE A 86 -10.40 -4.81 -7.49
CA ILE A 86 -10.99 -5.72 -8.48
C ILE A 86 -10.74 -7.14 -7.97
N GLN A 87 -11.76 -7.72 -7.36
CA GLN A 87 -11.76 -9.16 -7.11
C GLN A 87 -11.90 -9.82 -8.48
N TYR A 88 -10.85 -10.49 -8.98
CA TYR A 88 -11.01 -11.34 -10.16
C TYR A 88 -12.14 -12.34 -9.84
N PRO A 89 -13.20 -12.42 -10.64
CA PRO A 89 -14.16 -13.50 -10.48
C PRO A 89 -13.37 -14.83 -10.59
N PRO A 90 -13.65 -15.83 -9.73
CA PRO A 90 -12.97 -17.11 -9.83
C PRO A 90 -13.15 -17.62 -11.25
N ILE A 91 -12.05 -18.02 -11.90
CA ILE A 91 -12.10 -18.74 -13.16
C ILE A 91 -12.75 -20.08 -12.82
N LEU A 92 -14.05 -20.22 -13.13
CA LEU A 92 -14.72 -21.51 -13.13
C LEU A 92 -14.13 -22.30 -14.28
N ASN A 93 -13.30 -23.29 -13.94
CA ASN A 93 -13.02 -24.42 -14.82
C ASN A 93 -14.23 -25.35 -14.85
#